data_AF-A0A3L7WE09-F1
#
_entry.id   AF-A0A3L7WE09-F1
#
_cell.length_a   1.000
_cell.length_b   1.000
_cell.length_c   1.000
_cell.angle_alpha   90.00
_cell.angle_beta   90.00
_cell.angle_gamma   90.00
#
_symmetry.space_group_name_H-M   'P 1'
#
loop_
_entity.id
_entity.type
_entity.pdbx_description
1 polymer ?
#
loop_
_entity_poly.entity_id
_entity_poly.type
_entity_poly.pdbx_seq_one_letter_code
_entity_poly.pdbx_strand_id
1 'polypeptide(L)'
;MTNILQRWSRTKVALGLLGGLALVALVLGMTRDRVTVAHAATTNDPQSGISVTGIGRATVVPDLGVINLAAQVTRPSVSDARDTAARAMDAIRGALKSQGIEDRDIATSGFNIQPQYNYRPDGGSPTINGYMVSNNVTVKVRSIDKVGSVIDATVTAGGNDVRVNGVQFTVDDIEKVSGDARRNAVANARAHAEVLAQAAGVTLGRARMIVEGGSGGSLPPLAVANTAGGKGAGDISTPVSPGESTVTVSVSVVYDLN
;
A
#
# COMPACT_ATOMS: atom_id res chain seq x y z
N MET A 1 -69.79 -2.30 30.77
CA MET A 1 -68.85 -2.16 29.64
C MET A 1 -67.94 -3.39 29.65
N THR A 2 -68.49 -4.58 29.90
CA THR A 2 -69.10 -5.54 28.94
C THR A 2 -67.99 -6.23 28.13
N ASN A 3 -67.21 -7.17 28.68
CA ASN A 3 -67.57 -8.51 29.22
C ASN A 3 -67.80 -9.54 28.11
N ILE A 4 -67.53 -10.81 28.44
CA ILE A 4 -68.03 -12.04 27.80
C ILE A 4 -67.12 -12.56 26.68
N LEU A 5 -66.31 -13.61 26.98
CA LEU A 5 -66.61 -15.05 26.75
C LEU A 5 -66.70 -15.33 25.24
N GLN A 6 -66.26 -16.44 24.67
CA GLN A 6 -66.33 -17.85 25.00
C GLN A 6 -65.63 -18.44 23.75
N ARG A 7 -64.62 -19.29 23.85
CA ARG A 7 -64.78 -20.74 24.03
C ARG A 7 -65.79 -21.31 23.03
N TRP A 8 -65.43 -22.49 22.52
CA TRP A 8 -66.25 -23.55 21.91
C TRP A 8 -65.78 -23.87 20.48
N SER A 9 -65.07 -24.99 20.28
CA SER A 9 -65.62 -26.36 20.17
C SER A 9 -66.32 -26.53 18.81
N ARG A 10 -66.18 -27.60 18.03
CA ARG A 10 -65.57 -28.93 18.12
C ARG A 10 -65.81 -29.54 16.72
N THR A 11 -65.20 -30.71 16.47
CA THR A 11 -65.69 -31.78 15.56
C THR A 11 -65.47 -31.54 14.07
N LYS A 12 -64.61 -32.29 13.36
CA LYS A 12 -64.62 -33.73 13.03
C LYS A 12 -65.85 -34.18 12.19
N VAL A 13 -65.50 -34.75 11.04
CA VAL A 13 -66.02 -36.01 10.45
C VAL A 13 -67.32 -35.94 9.62
N ALA A 14 -67.11 -36.19 8.33
CA ALA A 14 -67.78 -37.15 7.44
C ALA A 14 -69.29 -37.46 7.60
N LEU A 15 -70.00 -37.34 6.49
CA LEU A 15 -70.91 -38.37 5.94
C LEU A 15 -71.21 -37.94 4.50
N GLY A 16 -70.78 -38.66 3.47
CA GLY A 16 -71.46 -39.84 2.93
C GLY A 16 -71.67 -39.52 1.45
N LEU A 17 -70.77 -39.97 0.57
CA LEU A 17 -70.93 -41.15 -0.29
C LEU A 17 -72.24 -41.16 -1.08
N LEU A 18 -72.05 -41.36 -2.39
CA LEU A 18 -73.01 -41.77 -3.43
C LEU A 18 -73.83 -40.59 -3.97
N GLY A 19 -73.71 -40.18 -5.22
CA GLY A 19 -73.30 -40.89 -6.43
C GLY A 19 -74.20 -40.31 -7.53
N GLY A 20 -73.63 -39.94 -8.68
CA GLY A 20 -74.45 -39.39 -9.76
C GLY A 20 -73.63 -38.68 -10.81
N LEU A 21 -73.44 -39.38 -11.93
CA LEU A 21 -72.68 -38.99 -13.10
C LEU A 21 -73.07 -37.62 -13.71
N ALA A 22 -72.03 -36.83 -13.95
CA ALA A 22 -71.64 -36.24 -15.25
C ALA A 22 -72.72 -35.82 -16.26
N LEU A 23 -72.89 -34.50 -16.39
CA LEU A 23 -73.15 -33.69 -17.61
C LEU A 23 -73.07 -32.23 -17.14
N VAL A 24 -72.25 -31.33 -17.69
CA VAL A 24 -72.50 -30.58 -18.92
C VAL A 24 -71.19 -29.92 -19.36
N ALA A 25 -70.83 -30.10 -20.63
CA ALA A 25 -69.73 -29.44 -21.30
C ALA A 25 -70.25 -28.29 -22.18
N LEU A 26 -69.85 -27.05 -21.89
CA LEU A 26 -69.68 -25.96 -22.86
C LEU A 26 -68.97 -24.79 -22.16
N VAL A 27 -67.90 -24.25 -22.76
CA VAL A 27 -67.56 -22.81 -22.87
C VAL A 27 -66.07 -22.65 -23.22
N LEU A 28 -65.88 -22.30 -24.50
CA LEU A 28 -64.95 -21.32 -25.07
C LEU A 28 -63.44 -21.38 -24.75
N GLY A 29 -62.67 -21.52 -25.84
CA GLY A 29 -61.23 -21.50 -25.86
C GLY A 29 -60.60 -20.21 -25.36
N MET A 30 -59.55 -20.38 -24.57
CA MET A 30 -58.50 -19.40 -24.37
C MET A 30 -57.18 -20.09 -24.67
N THR A 31 -56.49 -19.60 -25.68
CA THR A 31 -55.14 -19.98 -26.10
C THR A 31 -54.17 -19.82 -24.93
N ARG A 32 -53.66 -20.94 -24.40
CA ARG A 32 -52.52 -20.90 -23.48
C ARG A 32 -51.26 -20.90 -24.32
N ASP A 33 -50.74 -19.72 -24.61
CA ASP A 33 -49.35 -19.57 -25.03
C ASP A 33 -48.47 -20.17 -23.93
N ARG A 34 -47.89 -21.33 -24.23
CA ARG A 34 -46.87 -21.93 -23.37
C ARG A 34 -45.61 -21.10 -23.55
N VAL A 35 -45.40 -20.14 -22.65
CA VAL A 35 -44.09 -19.52 -22.47
C VAL A 35 -43.16 -20.60 -21.92
N THR A 36 -42.47 -21.31 -22.81
CA THR A 36 -41.30 -22.10 -22.44
C THR A 36 -40.22 -21.12 -22.01
N VAL A 37 -40.08 -20.94 -20.69
CA VAL A 37 -38.93 -20.24 -20.11
C VAL A 37 -37.73 -21.16 -20.34
N ALA A 38 -36.98 -20.90 -21.42
CA ALA A 38 -35.67 -21.47 -21.60
C ALA A 38 -34.81 -21.00 -20.43
N HIS A 39 -34.59 -21.88 -19.44
CA HIS A 39 -33.52 -21.68 -18.49
C HIS A 39 -32.24 -21.76 -19.30
N ALA A 40 -31.66 -20.60 -19.62
CA ALA A 40 -30.27 -20.55 -20.02
C ALA A 40 -29.49 -21.22 -18.89
N ALA A 41 -29.01 -22.43 -19.14
CA ALA A 41 -28.04 -23.06 -18.27
C ALA A 41 -26.82 -22.16 -18.34
N THR A 42 -26.65 -21.29 -17.36
CA THR A 42 -25.35 -20.72 -17.07
C THR A 42 -24.49 -21.93 -16.75
N THR A 43 -23.69 -22.39 -17.71
CA THR A 43 -22.61 -23.33 -17.46
C THR A 43 -21.63 -22.59 -16.54
N ASN A 44 -21.93 -22.60 -15.24
CA ASN A 44 -20.91 -22.50 -14.22
C ASN A 44 -20.10 -23.77 -14.39
N ASP A 45 -19.14 -23.75 -15.31
CA ASP A 45 -18.08 -24.74 -15.34
C ASP A 45 -17.50 -24.75 -13.93
N PRO A 46 -17.70 -25.81 -13.12
CA PRO A 46 -17.12 -25.86 -11.80
C PRO A 46 -15.62 -25.70 -12.03
N GLN A 47 -15.05 -24.56 -11.60
CA GLN A 47 -13.65 -24.24 -11.80
C GLN A 47 -12.81 -25.25 -11.02
N SER A 48 -12.58 -26.41 -11.64
CA SER A 48 -11.73 -27.47 -11.11
C SER A 48 -10.30 -26.96 -11.20
N GLY A 49 -9.68 -26.75 -10.04
CA GLY A 49 -8.34 -26.21 -9.96
C GLY A 49 -7.89 -25.94 -8.53
N ILE A 50 -6.58 -25.80 -8.35
CA ILE A 50 -5.96 -25.35 -7.10
C ILE A 50 -5.57 -23.88 -7.28
N SER A 51 -6.13 -23.01 -6.43
CA SER A 51 -5.76 -21.60 -6.38
C SER A 51 -4.88 -21.35 -5.15
N VAL A 52 -3.71 -20.76 -5.38
CA VAL A 52 -2.70 -20.48 -4.34
C VAL A 52 -2.10 -19.11 -4.53
N THR A 53 -1.63 -18.52 -3.44
CA THR A 53 -0.76 -17.35 -3.48
C THR A 53 0.64 -17.75 -3.04
N GLY A 54 1.63 -17.46 -3.88
CA GLY A 54 3.04 -17.58 -3.56
C GLY A 54 3.66 -16.23 -3.23
N ILE A 55 4.63 -16.24 -2.32
CA ILE A 55 5.40 -15.06 -1.93
C ILE A 55 6.86 -15.32 -2.27
N GLY A 56 7.47 -14.41 -3.01
CA GLY A 56 8.88 -14.43 -3.35
C GLY A 56 9.60 -13.23 -2.77
N ARG A 57 10.83 -13.46 -2.31
CA ARG A 57 11.70 -12.42 -1.77
C ARG A 57 13.04 -12.43 -2.49
N ALA A 58 13.63 -11.26 -2.64
CA ALA A 58 15.01 -11.08 -3.08
C ALA A 58 15.67 -10.02 -2.21
N THR A 59 16.83 -10.37 -1.66
CA THR A 59 17.65 -9.43 -0.90
C THR A 59 18.58 -8.70 -1.84
N VAL A 60 18.70 -7.38 -1.68
CA VAL A 60 19.57 -6.52 -2.47
C VAL A 60 20.30 -5.55 -1.58
N VAL A 61 21.56 -5.31 -1.92
CA VAL A 61 22.36 -4.25 -1.31
C VAL A 61 21.89 -2.91 -1.91
N PRO A 62 21.42 -1.95 -1.11
CA PRO A 62 21.03 -0.63 -1.60
C PRO A 62 22.18 0.06 -2.33
N ASP A 63 21.89 0.67 -3.48
CA ASP A 63 22.85 1.46 -4.27
C ASP A 63 22.50 2.96 -4.28
N LEU A 64 21.42 3.35 -3.60
CA LEU A 64 20.92 4.72 -3.59
C LEU A 64 20.53 5.16 -2.18
N GLY A 65 21.13 6.26 -1.73
CA GLY A 65 20.64 7.03 -0.59
C GLY A 65 19.62 8.07 -1.05
N VAL A 66 18.48 8.16 -0.37
CA VAL A 66 17.47 9.19 -0.57
C VAL A 66 17.37 10.00 0.71
N ILE A 67 17.75 11.28 0.64
CA ILE A 67 17.73 12.20 1.77
C ILE A 67 16.58 13.18 1.56
N ASN A 68 15.75 13.37 2.59
CA ASN A 68 14.74 14.42 2.61
C ASN A 68 15.27 15.58 3.43
N LEU A 69 15.51 16.72 2.77
CA LEU A 69 16.00 17.94 3.39
C LEU A 69 14.92 19.01 3.28
N ALA A 70 14.95 19.97 4.20
CA ALA A 70 14.17 21.18 4.06
C ALA A 70 14.93 22.42 4.52
N ALA A 71 14.64 23.57 3.91
CA ALA A 71 14.88 24.87 4.52
C ALA A 71 13.59 25.30 5.21
N GLN A 72 13.62 25.44 6.54
CA GLN A 72 12.48 25.83 7.35
C GLN A 72 12.82 27.06 8.18
N VAL A 73 12.10 28.14 7.94
CA VAL A 73 12.36 29.45 8.55
C VAL A 73 11.06 30.06 9.06
N THR A 74 11.10 30.63 10.27
CA THR A 74 10.00 31.43 10.82
C THR A 74 10.43 32.90 10.93
N ARG A 75 9.65 33.83 10.39
CA ARG A 75 9.85 35.29 10.51
C ARG A 75 8.53 36.03 10.73
N PRO A 76 8.55 37.28 11.23
CA PRO A 76 7.33 38.07 11.46
C PRO A 76 6.51 38.37 10.20
N SER A 77 7.15 38.44 9.02
CA SER A 77 6.48 38.68 7.74
C SER A 77 6.70 37.53 6.75
N VAL A 78 5.73 37.33 5.85
CA VAL A 78 5.82 36.30 4.80
C VAL A 78 7.01 36.55 3.86
N SER A 79 7.25 37.81 3.47
CA SER A 79 8.33 38.16 2.55
C SER A 79 9.69 37.83 3.14
N ASP A 80 9.94 38.20 4.39
CA ASP A 80 11.21 37.93 5.07
C ASP A 80 11.42 36.42 5.30
N ALA A 81 10.36 35.71 5.71
CA ALA A 81 10.41 34.25 5.86
C ALA A 81 10.74 33.56 4.53
N ARG A 82 10.11 34.00 3.43
CA ARG A 82 10.32 33.44 2.09
C ARG A 82 11.73 33.69 1.59
N ASP A 83 12.20 34.93 1.67
CA ASP A 83 13.51 35.32 1.14
C ASP A 83 14.64 34.67 1.94
N THR A 84 14.47 34.53 3.26
CA THR A 84 15.44 33.80 4.09
C THR A 84 15.44 32.31 3.76
N ALA A 85 14.27 31.67 3.63
CA ALA A 85 14.19 30.26 3.26
C ALA A 85 14.78 29.99 1.86
N ALA A 86 14.61 30.92 0.92
CA ALA A 86 15.22 30.83 -0.41
C ALA A 86 16.75 30.84 -0.34
N ARG A 87 17.34 31.79 0.40
CA ARG A 87 18.81 31.86 0.60
C ARG A 87 19.37 30.61 1.28
N ALA A 88 18.68 30.10 2.29
CA ALA A 88 19.07 28.86 2.96
C ALA A 88 19.03 27.66 1.99
N MET A 89 17.99 27.57 1.16
CA MET A 89 17.89 26.51 0.14
C MET A 89 18.96 26.62 -0.94
N ASP A 90 19.32 27.84 -1.36
CA ASP A 90 20.39 28.07 -2.32
C ASP A 90 21.75 27.63 -1.74
N ALA A 91 22.01 27.93 -0.47
CA ALA A 91 23.21 27.46 0.23
C ALA A 91 23.26 25.92 0.33
N ILE A 92 22.13 25.29 0.69
CA ILE A 92 22.00 23.81 0.72
C ILE A 92 22.27 23.23 -0.67
N ARG A 93 21.66 23.77 -1.73
CA ARG A 93 21.88 23.32 -3.11
C ARG A 93 23.33 23.48 -3.55
N GLY A 94 23.98 24.58 -3.18
CA GLY A 94 25.41 24.79 -3.42
C GLY A 94 26.28 23.72 -2.76
N ALA A 95 25.99 23.39 -1.50
CA ALA A 95 26.69 22.33 -0.77
C ALA A 95 26.47 20.95 -1.42
N LEU A 96 25.23 20.62 -1.80
CA LEU A 96 24.94 19.36 -2.51
C LEU A 96 25.75 19.24 -3.80
N LYS A 97 25.82 20.30 -4.61
CA LYS A 97 26.63 20.34 -5.83
C LYS A 97 28.12 20.16 -5.55
N SER A 98 28.64 20.78 -4.49
CA SER A 98 30.04 20.61 -4.08
C SER A 98 30.39 19.18 -3.67
N GLN A 99 29.41 18.42 -3.20
CA GLN A 99 29.52 16.99 -2.89
C GLN A 99 29.35 16.08 -4.13
N GLY A 100 29.18 16.67 -5.32
CA GLY A 100 29.02 15.96 -6.58
C GLY A 100 27.60 15.50 -6.88
N ILE A 101 26.59 16.03 -6.18
CA ILE A 101 25.19 15.76 -6.48
C ILE A 101 24.76 16.59 -7.70
N GLU A 102 24.21 15.92 -8.70
CA GLU A 102 23.75 16.54 -9.94
C GLU A 102 22.36 17.18 -9.77
N ASP A 103 22.05 18.21 -10.57
CA ASP A 103 20.75 18.90 -10.49
C ASP A 103 19.55 17.96 -10.72
N ARG A 104 19.70 16.93 -11.57
CA ARG A 104 18.65 15.92 -11.80
C ARG A 104 18.32 15.07 -10.59
N ASP A 105 19.25 14.99 -9.63
CA ASP A 105 19.14 14.22 -8.41
C ASP A 105 18.65 15.09 -7.23
N ILE A 106 18.29 16.36 -7.47
CA ILE A 106 17.73 17.29 -6.47
C ILE A 106 16.35 17.75 -6.93
N ALA A 107 15.30 17.18 -6.34
CA ALA A 107 13.91 17.52 -6.68
C ALA A 107 13.23 18.25 -5.52
N THR A 108 12.55 19.37 -5.79
CA THR A 108 11.66 19.99 -4.79
C THR A 108 10.44 19.10 -4.58
N SER A 109 10.24 18.64 -3.35
CA SER A 109 9.16 17.74 -2.96
C SER A 109 7.97 18.47 -2.32
N GLY A 110 8.15 19.72 -1.89
CA GLY A 110 7.04 20.54 -1.41
C GLY A 110 7.47 21.93 -0.97
N PHE A 111 6.60 22.91 -1.16
CA PHE A 111 6.79 24.27 -0.68
C PHE A 111 5.52 24.77 -0.01
N ASN A 112 5.66 25.35 1.17
CA ASN A 112 4.51 25.74 1.98
C ASN A 112 4.83 26.95 2.87
N ILE A 113 3.82 27.79 3.09
CA ILE A 113 3.87 28.95 3.99
C ILE A 113 2.67 28.88 4.92
N GLN A 114 2.91 28.88 6.22
CA GLN A 114 1.86 28.78 7.24
C GLN A 114 1.99 29.89 8.27
N PRO A 115 0.90 30.60 8.61
CA PRO A 115 0.90 31.48 9.76
C PRO A 115 1.15 30.68 11.04
N GLN A 116 1.92 31.27 11.94
CA GLN A 116 2.16 30.76 13.29
C GLN A 116 1.28 31.56 14.25
N TYR A 117 0.57 30.84 15.11
CA TYR A 117 -0.37 31.42 16.06
C TYR A 117 0.16 31.28 17.48
N ASN A 118 0.03 32.35 18.24
CA ASN A 118 0.17 32.33 19.69
C ASN A 118 -1.21 32.17 20.33
N TYR A 119 -1.39 31.05 21.02
CA TYR A 119 -2.60 30.77 21.79
C TYR A 119 -2.43 31.30 23.21
N ARG A 120 -3.37 32.13 23.65
CA ARG A 120 -3.29 32.73 24.98
C ARG A 120 -3.82 31.74 26.03
N PRO A 121 -3.19 31.60 27.20
CA PRO A 121 -3.65 30.70 28.27
C PRO A 121 -5.04 31.05 28.83
N ASP A 122 -5.49 32.30 28.63
CA ASP A 122 -6.77 32.84 29.09
C ASP A 122 -7.97 32.45 28.19
N GLY A 123 -7.74 31.67 27.12
CA GLY A 123 -8.79 31.27 26.17
C GLY A 123 -9.17 32.36 25.16
N GLY A 124 -8.42 33.47 25.09
CA GLY A 124 -8.61 34.50 24.09
C GLY A 124 -8.31 34.03 22.66
N SER A 125 -8.78 34.79 21.66
CA SER A 125 -8.56 34.47 20.25
C SER A 125 -7.05 34.39 19.92
N PRO A 126 -6.61 33.39 19.13
CA PRO A 126 -5.22 33.24 18.74
C PRO A 126 -4.75 34.45 17.93
N THR A 127 -3.51 34.87 18.15
CA THR A 127 -2.90 35.99 17.42
C THR A 127 -1.73 35.49 16.58
N ILE A 128 -1.63 35.95 15.33
CA ILE A 128 -0.50 35.59 14.47
C ILE A 128 0.76 36.24 15.04
N ASN A 129 1.81 35.43 15.28
CA ASN A 129 3.11 35.90 15.76
C ASN A 129 4.24 35.68 14.75
N GLY A 130 3.94 35.12 13.58
CA GLY A 130 4.88 34.99 12.48
C GLY A 130 4.36 34.10 11.36
N TYR A 131 5.24 33.81 10.41
CA TYR A 131 5.00 32.93 9.28
C TYR A 131 6.17 31.96 9.17
N MET A 132 5.84 30.68 9.09
CA MET A 132 6.79 29.62 8.85
C MET A 132 6.76 29.25 7.37
N VAL A 133 7.90 29.31 6.72
CA VAL A 133 8.11 28.81 5.36
C VAL A 133 8.87 27.50 5.45
N SER A 134 8.43 26.50 4.71
CA SER A 134 9.11 25.22 4.55
C SER A 134 9.27 24.92 3.07
N ASN A 135 10.51 24.72 2.63
CA ASN A 135 10.85 24.28 1.28
C ASN A 135 11.57 22.94 1.39
N ASN A 136 10.96 21.87 0.89
CA ASN A 136 11.43 20.50 1.00
C ASN A 136 12.03 20.06 -0.32
N VAL A 137 13.17 19.38 -0.25
CA VAL A 137 13.83 18.74 -1.39
C VAL A 137 14.11 17.28 -1.07
N THR A 138 13.91 16.42 -2.06
CA THR A 138 14.35 15.04 -2.06
C THR A 138 15.63 14.95 -2.87
N VAL A 139 16.67 14.39 -2.26
CA VAL A 139 18.01 14.31 -2.82
C VAL A 139 18.39 12.85 -3.00
N LYS A 140 18.79 12.48 -4.22
CA LYS A 140 19.33 11.17 -4.57
C LYS A 140 20.86 11.20 -4.47
N VAL A 141 21.42 10.29 -3.70
CA VAL A 141 22.86 10.12 -3.47
C VAL A 141 23.27 8.73 -3.92
N ARG A 142 23.87 8.65 -5.11
CA ARG A 142 24.27 7.39 -5.76
C ARG A 142 25.54 6.78 -5.17
N SER A 143 26.36 7.58 -4.50
CA SER A 143 27.51 7.11 -3.72
C SER A 143 27.08 6.98 -2.26
N ILE A 144 26.58 5.80 -1.89
CA ILE A 144 25.95 5.54 -0.60
C ILE A 144 26.89 5.78 0.60
N ASP A 145 28.18 5.58 0.40
CA ASP A 145 29.28 5.86 1.31
C ASP A 145 29.43 7.35 1.65
N LYS A 146 28.96 8.23 0.75
CA LYS A 146 29.03 9.69 0.92
C LYS A 146 27.81 10.28 1.61
N VAL A 147 26.78 9.51 1.91
CA VAL A 147 25.52 10.03 2.48
C VAL A 147 25.77 10.81 3.77
N GLY A 148 26.63 10.31 4.67
CA GLY A 148 27.02 11.02 5.89
C GLY A 148 27.63 12.39 5.58
N SER A 149 28.66 12.43 4.73
CA SER A 149 29.32 13.68 4.32
C SER A 149 28.40 14.68 3.62
N VAL A 150 27.43 14.18 2.84
CA VAL A 150 26.41 15.02 2.19
C VAL A 150 25.50 15.66 3.25
N ILE A 151 25.07 14.90 4.26
CA ILE A 151 24.29 15.44 5.38
C ILE A 151 25.10 16.52 6.09
N ASP A 152 26.34 16.24 6.47
CA ASP A 152 27.20 17.16 7.21
C ASP A 152 27.42 18.48 6.44
N ALA A 153 27.68 18.40 5.13
CA ALA A 153 27.86 19.56 4.27
C ALA A 153 26.58 20.41 4.17
N THR A 154 25.41 19.77 4.03
CA THR A 154 24.13 20.49 3.96
C THR A 154 23.71 21.11 5.29
N VAL A 155 24.01 20.44 6.41
CA VAL A 155 23.78 20.98 7.76
C VAL A 155 24.67 22.20 7.99
N THR A 156 25.95 22.12 7.62
CA THR A 156 26.90 23.23 7.72
C THR A 156 26.45 24.42 6.87
N ALA A 157 26.03 24.18 5.62
CA ALA A 157 25.64 25.25 4.71
C ALA A 157 24.27 25.89 5.04
N GLY A 158 23.30 25.08 5.47
CA GLY A 158 21.97 25.57 5.83
C GLY A 158 21.86 26.08 7.27
N GLY A 159 22.85 25.81 8.12
CA GLY A 159 22.89 26.26 9.51
C GLY A 159 21.63 25.88 10.30
N ASN A 160 21.09 26.83 11.07
CA ASN A 160 19.88 26.59 11.88
C ASN A 160 18.58 26.50 11.06
N ASP A 161 18.63 26.83 9.77
CA ASP A 161 17.46 26.84 8.89
C ASP A 161 17.26 25.50 8.17
N VAL A 162 18.25 24.58 8.21
CA VAL A 162 18.13 23.25 7.62
C VAL A 162 17.35 22.29 8.52
N ARG A 163 16.59 21.39 7.89
CA ARG A 163 15.98 20.22 8.54
C ARG A 163 16.38 18.99 7.74
N VAL A 164 16.83 17.95 8.44
CA VAL A 164 17.04 16.62 7.87
C VAL A 164 15.84 15.78 8.29
N ASN A 165 14.89 15.60 7.38
CA ASN A 165 13.61 14.96 7.66
C ASN A 165 13.68 13.42 7.57
N GLY A 166 14.81 12.87 7.12
CA GLY A 166 15.07 11.45 7.10
C GLY A 166 16.03 11.03 5.99
N VAL A 167 16.56 9.82 6.14
CA VAL A 167 17.41 9.14 5.16
C VAL A 167 16.82 7.77 4.91
N GLN A 168 16.64 7.40 3.65
CA GLN A 168 16.21 6.07 3.24
C GLN A 168 17.24 5.51 2.27
N PHE A 169 17.58 4.23 2.42
CA PHE A 169 18.40 3.52 1.46
C PHE A 169 17.52 2.64 0.60
N THR A 170 17.75 2.67 -0.71
CA THR A 170 16.94 1.97 -1.70
C THR A 170 17.80 1.57 -2.90
N VAL A 171 17.16 0.98 -3.90
CA VAL A 171 17.76 0.69 -5.20
C VAL A 171 17.16 1.62 -6.26
N ASP A 172 17.98 2.19 -7.14
CA ASP A 172 17.49 3.12 -8.17
C ASP A 172 16.60 2.41 -9.22
N ASP A 173 16.87 1.14 -9.51
CA ASP A 173 16.09 0.30 -10.43
C ASP A 173 15.58 -0.97 -9.73
N ILE A 174 14.48 -0.81 -9.00
CA ILE A 174 13.83 -1.92 -8.28
C ILE A 174 13.32 -3.02 -9.22
N GLU A 175 12.99 -2.68 -10.47
CA GLU A 175 12.48 -3.63 -11.47
C GLU A 175 13.56 -4.59 -11.98
N LYS A 176 14.81 -4.15 -12.04
CA LYS A 176 15.94 -5.06 -12.32
C LYS A 176 16.14 -6.10 -11.22
N VAL A 177 15.79 -5.77 -9.98
CA VAL A 177 15.95 -6.66 -8.82
C VAL A 177 14.73 -7.55 -8.60
N SER A 178 13.54 -7.09 -9.00
CA SER A 178 12.27 -7.80 -8.79
C SER A 178 12.17 -9.12 -9.55
N GLY A 179 13.03 -9.35 -10.56
CA GLY A 179 13.08 -10.61 -11.32
C GLY A 179 13.35 -11.86 -10.46
N ASP A 180 14.26 -11.79 -9.49
CA ASP A 180 14.52 -12.89 -8.56
C ASP A 180 13.31 -13.13 -7.63
N ALA A 181 12.72 -12.05 -7.11
CA ALA A 181 11.54 -12.14 -6.26
C ALA A 181 10.35 -12.74 -7.01
N ARG A 182 10.12 -12.38 -8.28
CA ARG A 182 9.08 -12.96 -9.13
C ARG A 182 9.29 -14.46 -9.35
N ARG A 183 10.52 -14.88 -9.70
CA ARG A 183 10.86 -16.30 -9.88
C ARG A 183 10.61 -17.09 -8.59
N ASN A 184 11.02 -16.53 -7.45
CA ASN A 184 10.82 -17.13 -6.15
C ASN A 184 9.32 -17.22 -5.78
N ALA A 185 8.51 -16.22 -6.15
CA ALA A 185 7.07 -16.21 -5.88
C ALA A 185 6.34 -17.29 -6.67
N VAL A 186 6.67 -17.45 -7.95
CA VAL A 186 6.10 -18.51 -8.81
C VAL A 186 6.51 -19.90 -8.31
N ALA A 187 7.78 -20.09 -7.96
CA ALA A 187 8.27 -21.35 -7.40
C ALA A 187 7.57 -21.69 -6.07
N ASN A 188 7.39 -20.69 -5.19
CA ASN A 188 6.68 -20.86 -3.92
C ASN A 188 5.19 -21.20 -4.14
N ALA A 189 4.51 -20.52 -5.07
CA ALA A 189 3.12 -20.84 -5.42
C ALA A 189 3.00 -22.30 -5.91
N ARG A 190 3.91 -22.73 -6.78
CA ARG A 190 3.91 -24.12 -7.27
C ARG A 190 4.09 -25.14 -6.14
N ALA A 191 5.07 -24.94 -5.26
CA ALA A 191 5.31 -25.83 -4.14
C ALA A 191 4.08 -25.93 -3.21
N HIS A 192 3.39 -24.82 -2.95
CA HIS A 192 2.15 -24.81 -2.17
C HIS A 192 1.05 -25.62 -2.88
N ALA A 193 0.87 -25.45 -4.18
CA ALA A 193 -0.13 -26.18 -4.94
C ALA A 193 0.16 -27.68 -5.00
N GLU A 194 1.42 -28.09 -5.09
CA GLU A 194 1.84 -29.50 -5.08
C GLU A 194 1.48 -30.17 -3.74
N VAL A 195 1.69 -29.49 -2.61
CA VAL A 195 1.29 -29.99 -1.28
C VAL A 195 -0.24 -30.15 -1.19
N LEU A 196 -1.01 -29.17 -1.67
CA LEU A 196 -2.47 -29.25 -1.66
C LEU A 196 -3.00 -30.37 -2.55
N ALA A 197 -2.40 -30.56 -3.74
CA ALA A 197 -2.77 -31.64 -4.65
C ALA A 197 -2.52 -33.01 -4.02
N GLN A 198 -1.34 -33.20 -3.43
CA GLN A 198 -0.98 -34.45 -2.75
C GLN A 198 -1.92 -34.74 -1.58
N ALA A 199 -2.24 -33.74 -0.75
CA ALA A 199 -3.15 -33.89 0.37
C ALA A 199 -4.60 -34.20 -0.07
N ALA A 200 -5.01 -33.69 -1.24
CA ALA A 200 -6.32 -33.96 -1.82
C ALA A 200 -6.39 -35.26 -2.65
N GLY A 201 -5.26 -35.95 -2.85
CA GLY A 201 -5.20 -37.18 -3.65
C GLY A 201 -5.41 -36.96 -5.16
N VAL A 202 -5.09 -35.75 -5.66
CA VAL A 202 -5.22 -35.37 -7.08
C VAL A 202 -3.84 -35.03 -7.66
N THR A 203 -3.71 -35.03 -8.99
CA THR A 203 -2.46 -34.61 -9.64
C THR A 203 -2.53 -33.13 -9.99
N LEU A 204 -1.47 -32.37 -9.69
CA LEU A 204 -1.38 -30.98 -10.09
C LEU A 204 -1.15 -30.87 -11.61
N GLY A 205 -2.01 -30.10 -12.30
CA GLY A 205 -1.91 -29.82 -13.72
C GLY A 205 -1.07 -28.58 -14.03
N ARG A 206 -1.23 -28.05 -15.25
CA ARG A 206 -0.54 -26.83 -15.69
C ARG A 206 -1.09 -25.58 -15.01
N ALA A 207 -0.30 -24.51 -14.93
CA ALA A 207 -0.81 -23.21 -14.53
C ALA A 207 -1.78 -22.67 -15.60
N ARG A 208 -3.04 -22.44 -15.22
CA ARG A 208 -4.10 -21.89 -16.06
C ARG A 208 -4.06 -20.36 -16.07
N MET A 209 -3.83 -19.77 -14.90
CA MET A 209 -3.85 -18.31 -14.71
C MET A 209 -2.78 -17.93 -13.70
N ILE A 210 -2.01 -16.88 -14.02
CA ILE A 210 -1.03 -16.28 -13.12
C ILE A 210 -1.36 -14.78 -13.04
N VAL A 211 -1.56 -14.29 -11.83
CA VAL A 211 -1.79 -12.88 -11.52
C VAL A 211 -0.70 -12.42 -10.57
N GLU A 212 0.14 -11.49 -11.01
CA GLU A 212 1.05 -10.80 -10.10
C GLU A 212 0.23 -9.80 -9.25
N GLY A 213 0.25 -10.00 -7.94
CA GLY A 213 -0.28 -9.01 -7.00
C GLY A 213 0.65 -7.80 -6.98
N GLY A 214 0.08 -6.60 -6.87
CA GLY A 214 0.82 -5.34 -7.03
C GLY A 214 2.18 -5.33 -6.33
N SER A 215 3.23 -5.05 -7.11
CA SER A 215 4.61 -4.83 -6.69
C SER A 215 4.71 -3.52 -5.88
N GLY A 216 4.18 -3.51 -4.65
CA GLY A 216 4.02 -2.28 -3.86
C GLY A 216 4.64 -2.30 -2.46
N GLY A 217 5.25 -3.40 -2.04
CA GLY A 217 5.75 -3.55 -0.68
C GLY A 217 7.24 -3.23 -0.57
N SER A 218 7.62 -1.95 -0.58
CA SER A 218 8.86 -1.56 0.10
C SER A 218 8.67 -1.83 1.59
N LEU A 219 9.25 -2.91 2.10
CA LEU A 219 9.30 -3.12 3.54
C LEU A 219 10.34 -2.16 4.14
N PRO A 220 10.11 -1.62 5.34
CA PRO A 220 11.10 -0.81 6.02
C PRO A 220 12.39 -1.62 6.19
N PRO A 221 13.58 -0.98 6.09
CA PRO A 221 14.85 -1.67 6.25
C PRO A 221 14.88 -2.42 7.58
N LEU A 222 15.30 -3.69 7.54
CA LEU A 222 15.60 -4.44 8.75
C LEU A 222 16.80 -3.77 9.42
N ALA A 223 16.57 -3.16 10.58
CA ALA A 223 17.63 -2.55 11.38
C ALA A 223 18.59 -3.65 11.83
N VAL A 224 19.72 -3.79 11.13
CA VAL A 224 20.83 -4.59 11.61
C VAL A 224 21.45 -3.80 12.76
N ALA A 225 21.38 -4.36 13.98
CA ALA A 225 21.99 -3.76 15.15
C ALA A 225 23.52 -3.74 14.95
N ASN A 226 24.06 -2.61 14.48
CA ASN A 226 25.49 -2.40 14.47
C ASN A 226 25.98 -2.34 15.92
N THR A 227 26.65 -3.40 16.34
CA THR A 227 27.45 -3.42 17.57
C THR A 227 28.51 -2.33 17.46
N ALA A 228 28.44 -1.38 18.39
CA ALA A 228 29.36 -0.27 18.53
C ALA A 228 30.83 -0.76 18.56
N GLY A 229 31.67 -0.14 17.74
CA GLY A 229 33.12 -0.28 17.78
C GLY A 229 33.77 1.07 17.50
N GLY A 230 33.95 1.88 18.56
CA GLY A 230 34.63 3.17 18.45
C GLY A 230 36.14 3.03 18.25
N LYS A 231 36.73 3.98 17.50
CA LYS A 231 38.05 4.60 17.72
C LYS A 231 38.38 5.61 16.60
N GLY A 232 38.78 6.83 16.97
CA GLY A 232 39.51 7.77 16.13
C GLY A 232 38.86 9.14 15.99
N ALA A 233 39.43 10.16 16.65
CA ALA A 233 39.13 11.56 16.36
C ALA A 233 39.78 11.94 15.02
N GLY A 234 38.95 12.07 13.99
CA GLY A 234 39.23 12.59 12.66
C GLY A 234 37.91 12.60 11.91
N ASP A 235 37.48 13.78 11.43
CA ASP A 235 36.17 14.07 10.81
C ASP A 235 34.99 13.20 11.27
N ILE A 236 34.28 13.67 12.30
CA ILE A 236 33.04 13.04 12.78
C ILE A 236 31.98 13.23 11.69
N SER A 237 31.87 12.27 10.77
CA SER A 237 30.77 12.26 9.79
C SER A 237 29.53 11.61 10.39
N THR A 238 28.33 12.09 10.01
CA THR A 238 27.06 11.52 10.47
C THR A 238 26.99 10.01 10.16
N PRO A 239 26.93 9.12 11.18
CA PRO A 239 26.92 7.68 10.97
C PRO A 239 25.57 7.26 10.40
N VAL A 240 25.56 6.79 9.15
CA VAL A 240 24.39 6.21 8.49
C VAL A 240 24.77 4.83 7.97
N SER A 241 23.85 3.87 8.03
CA SER A 241 24.09 2.48 7.60
C SER A 241 22.98 2.00 6.67
N PRO A 242 23.31 1.49 5.46
CA PRO A 242 22.32 1.08 4.46
C PRO A 242 21.38 -0.04 4.89
N GLY A 243 21.88 -0.98 5.72
CA GLY A 243 21.22 -2.26 5.92
C GLY A 243 21.08 -3.07 4.62
N GLU A 244 20.36 -4.18 4.69
CA GLU A 244 19.92 -4.94 3.51
C GLU A 244 18.46 -4.60 3.18
N SER A 245 18.14 -4.47 1.90
CA SER A 245 16.76 -4.26 1.43
C SER A 245 16.19 -5.56 0.88
N THR A 246 14.93 -5.87 1.21
CA THR A 246 14.24 -7.06 0.69
C THR A 246 13.07 -6.66 -0.18
N VAL A 247 13.12 -7.04 -1.46
CA VAL A 247 12.01 -6.90 -2.40
C VAL A 247 11.08 -8.09 -2.24
N THR A 248 9.79 -7.83 -2.00
CA THR A 248 8.76 -8.88 -1.89
C THR A 248 7.78 -8.79 -3.03
N VAL A 249 7.50 -9.91 -3.68
CA VAL A 249 6.51 -10.05 -4.76
C VAL A 249 5.50 -11.13 -4.35
N SER A 250 4.21 -10.89 -4.61
CA SER A 250 3.18 -11.92 -4.45
C SER A 250 2.58 -12.27 -5.80
N VAL A 251 2.30 -13.55 -6.00
CA VAL A 251 1.69 -14.06 -7.23
C VAL A 251 0.58 -15.02 -6.85
N SER A 252 -0.62 -14.80 -7.39
CA SER A 252 -1.73 -15.75 -7.31
C SER A 252 -1.75 -16.61 -8.56
N VAL A 253 -1.76 -17.93 -8.38
CA VAL A 253 -1.74 -18.91 -9.47
C VAL A 253 -2.93 -19.85 -9.32
N VAL A 254 -3.62 -20.09 -10.43
CA VAL A 254 -4.64 -21.14 -10.56
C VAL A 254 -4.06 -22.25 -11.42
N TYR A 255 -4.00 -23.45 -10.88
CA TYR A 255 -3.57 -24.67 -11.56
C TYR A 255 -4.76 -25.52 -11.96
N ASP A 256 -4.66 -26.16 -13.13
CA ASP A 256 -5.54 -27.27 -13.52
C ASP A 256 -5.33 -28.48 -12.59
N LEU A 257 -6.30 -29.40 -12.57
CA LEU A 257 -6.16 -30.72 -11.96
C LEU A 257 -6.10 -31.77 -13.07
N ASN A 258 -5.29 -32.80 -12.87
CA ASN A 258 -5.16 -33.98 -13.73
C ASN A 258 -5.61 -35.25 -13.00
#